data_AF-A0A1E1X1L9-F1
#
_entry.id   AF-A0A1E1X1L9-F1
#
_cell.length_a   1.000
_cell.length_b   1.000
_cell.length_c   1.000
_cell.angle_alpha   90.00
_cell.angle_beta   90.00
_cell.angle_gamma   90.00
#
_symmetry.space_group_name_H-M   'P 1'
#
loop_
_entity.id
_entity.type
_entity.pdbx_description
1 polymer ?
#
loop_
_entity_poly.entity_id
_entity_poly.type
_entity_poly.pdbx_seq_one_letter_code
_entity_poly.pdbx_strand_id
1 'polypeptide(L)'
;PSAKVQYDYACVLMCSPQSDHVALSIELFEELIRIRYMSAQCMYQLAICFMKKREYKKARRQLDMLLRLEPRNHAALSLRSLLFNLLSDDAIKGALVVAMASVCAFALYKSWR
;
A
#
# COMPACT_ATOMS: atom_id res chain seq x y z
N PRO A 1 -9.65 14.35 21.92
CA PRO A 1 -8.50 14.95 21.20
C PRO A 1 -8.96 15.72 19.96
N SER A 2 -8.29 16.84 19.63
CA SER A 2 -8.58 17.57 18.39
C SER A 2 -8.18 16.74 17.17
N ALA A 3 -9.01 16.71 16.13
CA ALA A 3 -8.74 15.96 14.89
C ALA A 3 -7.38 16.32 14.26
N LYS A 4 -6.94 17.57 14.44
CA LYS A 4 -5.60 18.02 14.01
C LYS A 4 -4.48 17.29 14.73
N VAL A 5 -4.54 17.23 16.07
CA VAL A 5 -3.51 16.55 16.88
C VAL A 5 -3.48 15.06 16.56
N GLN A 6 -4.65 14.45 16.34
CA GLN A 6 -4.75 13.07 15.90
C GLN A 6 -4.08 12.84 14.54
N TYR A 7 -4.31 13.73 13.58
CA TYR A 7 -3.64 13.68 12.27
C TYR A 7 -2.13 13.80 12.38
N ASP A 8 -1.65 14.80 13.12
CA ASP A 8 -0.21 15.03 13.31
C ASP A 8 0.46 13.82 13.99
N TYR A 9 -0.21 13.23 14.99
CA TYR A 9 0.25 12.02 15.65
C TYR A 9 0.28 10.80 14.70
N ALA A 10 -0.76 10.61 13.88
CA ALA A 10 -0.79 9.54 12.87
C ALA A 10 0.34 9.67 11.85
N CYS A 11 0.66 10.89 11.40
CA CYS A 11 1.79 11.15 10.51
C CYS A 11 3.13 10.75 11.14
N VAL A 12 3.35 11.06 12.42
CA VAL A 12 4.57 10.64 13.13
C VAL A 12 4.65 9.11 13.24
N LEU A 13 3.54 8.45 13.59
CA LEU A 13 3.47 6.99 13.68
C LEU A 13 3.75 6.29 12.35
N MET A 14 3.25 6.82 11.23
CA MET A 14 3.51 6.27 9.89
C MET A 14 4.99 6.28 9.50
N CYS A 15 5.77 7.25 10.01
CA CYS A 15 7.21 7.34 9.77
C CYS A 15 8.02 6.32 10.57
N SER A 16 7.41 5.71 11.59
CA SER A 16 8.06 4.74 12.46
C SER A 16 8.35 3.40 11.75
N PRO A 17 9.47 2.72 12.06
CA PRO A 17 9.81 1.43 11.44
C PRO A 17 9.00 0.25 12.00
N GLN A 18 8.39 0.37 13.18
CA GLN A 18 7.61 -0.73 13.76
C GLN A 18 6.25 -0.89 13.04
N SER A 19 5.93 -2.13 12.68
CA SER A 19 4.67 -2.48 12.01
C SER A 19 3.43 -2.09 12.83
N ASP A 20 3.50 -2.19 14.17
CA ASP A 20 2.38 -1.87 15.06
C ASP A 20 2.04 -0.38 15.04
N HIS A 21 3.06 0.49 14.97
CA HIS A 21 2.84 1.93 14.83
C HIS A 21 2.22 2.28 13.47
N VAL A 22 2.63 1.60 12.41
CA VAL A 22 1.99 1.77 11.09
C VAL A 22 0.54 1.29 11.13
N ALA A 23 0.24 0.18 11.80
CA ALA A 23 -1.14 -0.30 11.98
C ALA A 23 -2.00 0.72 12.75
N LEU A 24 -1.49 1.28 13.85
CA LEU A 24 -2.18 2.33 14.59
C LEU A 24 -2.40 3.59 13.73
N SER A 25 -1.41 3.99 12.91
CA SER A 25 -1.58 5.14 12.01
C SER A 25 -2.72 4.93 11.01
N ILE A 26 -2.91 3.70 10.50
CA ILE A 26 -4.01 3.34 9.59
C ILE A 26 -5.35 3.55 10.29
N GLU A 27 -5.49 3.04 11.52
CA GLU A 27 -6.73 3.19 12.31
C GLU A 27 -7.06 4.67 12.54
N LEU A 28 -6.07 5.47 12.93
CA LEU A 28 -6.26 6.90 13.15
C LEU A 28 -6.66 7.64 11.86
N PHE A 29 -6.05 7.33 10.71
CA PHE A 29 -6.45 7.93 9.44
C PHE A 29 -7.86 7.50 9.01
N GLU A 30 -8.27 6.25 9.25
CA GLU A 30 -9.63 5.79 8.97
C GLU A 30 -10.67 6.53 9.82
N GLU A 31 -10.40 6.76 11.11
CA GLU A 31 -11.25 7.57 11.98
C GLU A 31 -11.37 9.02 11.47
N LEU A 32 -10.26 9.63 11.06
CA LEU A 32 -10.25 10.99 10.50
C LEU A 32 -11.08 11.09 9.21
N ILE A 33 -11.02 10.05 8.36
CA ILE A 33 -11.86 9.96 7.16
C ILE A 33 -13.35 9.85 7.54
N ARG A 34 -13.70 9.07 8.57
CA ARG A 34 -15.11 8.93 9.02
C ARG A 34 -15.71 10.26 9.47
N ILE A 35 -14.92 11.09 10.17
CA ILE A 35 -15.33 12.44 10.58
C ILE A 35 -15.13 13.50 9.48
N ARG A 36 -14.74 13.09 8.26
CA ARG A 36 -14.47 13.94 7.09
C ARG A 36 -13.39 15.02 7.31
N TYR A 37 -12.52 14.83 8.28
CA TYR A 37 -11.39 15.74 8.51
C TYR A 37 -10.29 15.46 7.47
N MET A 38 -9.98 16.43 6.60
CA MET A 38 -8.93 16.33 5.59
C MET A 38 -8.94 14.98 4.84
N SER A 39 -10.12 14.55 4.39
CA SER A 39 -10.34 13.19 3.90
C SER A 39 -9.43 12.84 2.72
N ALA A 40 -9.20 13.77 1.79
CA ALA A 40 -8.32 13.57 0.65
C ALA A 40 -6.87 13.32 1.07
N GLN A 41 -6.34 14.14 1.98
CA GLN A 41 -5.00 13.98 2.53
C GLN A 41 -4.89 12.69 3.35
N CYS A 42 -5.90 12.35 4.16
CA CYS A 42 -5.92 11.12 4.93
C CYS A 42 -5.95 9.88 4.01
N MET A 43 -6.72 9.90 2.91
CA MET A 43 -6.72 8.81 1.91
C MET A 43 -5.35 8.64 1.26
N TYR A 44 -4.65 9.75 0.98
CA TYR A 44 -3.29 9.73 0.46
C TYR A 44 -2.31 9.09 1.46
N GLN A 45 -2.33 9.51 2.73
CA GLN A 45 -1.47 8.92 3.76
C GLN A 45 -1.80 7.44 4.01
N LEU A 46 -3.09 7.08 4.03
CA LEU A 46 -3.56 5.71 4.19
C LEU A 46 -3.06 4.80 3.07
N ALA A 47 -3.01 5.30 1.83
CA ALA A 47 -2.41 4.57 0.71
C ALA A 47 -0.92 4.28 0.93
N ILE A 48 -0.15 5.25 1.44
CA ILE A 48 1.26 5.07 1.79
C ILE A 48 1.42 4.02 2.88
N CYS A 49 0.62 4.06 3.95
CA CYS A 49 0.65 3.06 5.02
C CYS A 49 0.38 1.65 4.48
N PHE A 50 -0.62 1.48 3.61
CA PHE A 50 -0.90 0.18 2.99
C PHE A 50 0.23 -0.28 2.06
N MET A 51 0.88 0.63 1.35
CA MET A 51 2.06 0.30 0.52
C MET A 51 3.23 -0.18 1.39
N LYS A 52 3.49 0.48 2.53
CA LYS A 52 4.50 0.02 3.50
C LYS A 52 4.22 -1.38 4.01
N LYS A 53 2.95 -1.72 4.24
CA LYS A 53 2.52 -3.07 4.65
C LYS A 53 2.42 -4.08 3.49
N ARG A 54 2.79 -3.70 2.26
CA ARG A 54 2.61 -4.49 1.02
C ARG A 54 1.16 -4.89 0.74
N GLU A 55 0.20 -4.17 1.32
CA GLU A 55 -1.24 -4.36 1.11
C GLU A 55 -1.71 -3.56 -0.13
N TYR A 56 -1.09 -3.81 -1.28
CA TYR A 56 -1.25 -2.99 -2.50
C TYR A 56 -2.69 -2.89 -3.01
N LYS A 57 -3.50 -3.93 -2.81
CA LYS A 57 -4.93 -3.92 -3.19
C LYS A 57 -5.71 -2.85 -2.42
N LYS A 58 -5.42 -2.69 -1.13
CA LYS A 58 -6.06 -1.66 -0.29
C LYS A 58 -5.54 -0.28 -0.65
N ALA A 59 -4.22 -0.13 -0.85
CA ALA A 59 -3.62 1.12 -1.32
C ALA A 59 -4.26 1.61 -2.63
N ARG A 60 -4.44 0.72 -3.61
CA ARG A 60 -5.07 1.05 -4.90
C ARG A 60 -6.49 1.58 -4.71
N ARG A 61 -7.29 0.94 -3.86
CA ARG A 61 -8.67 1.38 -3.59
C ARG A 61 -8.70 2.79 -3.00
N GLN A 62 -7.80 3.11 -2.08
CA GLN A 62 -7.75 4.44 -1.47
C GLN A 62 -7.33 5.50 -2.50
N LEU A 63 -6.34 5.21 -3.35
CA LEU A 63 -5.95 6.11 -4.43
C LEU A 63 -7.05 6.29 -5.47
N ASP A 64 -7.79 5.24 -5.82
CA ASP A 64 -8.91 5.33 -6.75
C ASP A 64 -10.06 6.17 -6.16
N MET A 65 -10.34 6.04 -4.86
CA MET A 65 -11.31 6.90 -4.17
C MET A 65 -10.83 8.36 -4.13
N LEU A 66 -9.56 8.59 -3.82
CA LEU A 66 -8.95 9.93 -3.80
C LEU A 66 -9.02 10.58 -5.18
N LEU A 67 -8.66 9.87 -6.24
CA LEU A 67 -8.69 10.40 -7.62
C LEU A 67 -10.12 10.60 -8.15
N ARG A 68 -11.13 9.92 -7.59
CA ARG A 68 -12.54 10.25 -7.89
C ARG A 68 -12.95 11.59 -7.29
N LEU A 69 -12.42 11.93 -6.11
CA LEU A 69 -12.68 13.22 -5.47
C LEU A 69 -11.84 14.34 -6.10
N GLU A 70 -10.57 14.07 -6.37
CA GLU A 70 -9.61 15.02 -6.93
C GLU A 70 -8.89 14.42 -8.16
N PRO A 71 -9.54 14.45 -9.35
CA PRO A 71 -8.98 13.83 -10.55
C PRO A 71 -7.65 14.42 -11.02
N ARG A 72 -7.39 15.68 -10.67
CA ARG A 72 -6.17 16.43 -11.03
C ARG A 72 -5.11 16.43 -9.92
N ASN A 73 -5.25 15.59 -8.90
CA ASN A 73 -4.25 15.50 -7.84
C ASN A 73 -2.98 14.79 -8.38
N HIS A 74 -1.96 15.59 -8.71
CA HIS A 74 -0.69 15.11 -9.22
C HIS A 74 0.04 14.18 -8.25
N ALA A 75 -0.08 14.42 -6.93
CA ALA A 75 0.53 13.56 -5.92
C ALA A 75 -0.14 12.18 -5.88
N ALA A 76 -1.47 12.12 -5.97
CA ALA A 76 -2.19 10.85 -6.03
C ALA A 76 -1.87 10.06 -7.32
N LEU A 77 -1.73 10.75 -8.46
CA LEU A 77 -1.35 10.14 -9.74
C LEU A 77 0.08 9.58 -9.70
N SER A 78 1.04 10.34 -9.15
CA SER A 78 2.43 9.87 -9.03
C SER A 78 2.53 8.68 -8.08
N LEU A 79 1.82 8.72 -6.94
CA LEU A 79 1.78 7.60 -6.00
C LEU A 79 1.13 6.35 -6.61
N ARG A 80 0.09 6.52 -7.44
CA ARG A 80 -0.53 5.41 -8.19
C ARG A 80 0.42 4.79 -9.22
N SER A 81 1.23 5.61 -9.89
CA SER A 81 2.29 5.10 -10.79
C SER A 81 3.33 4.30 -10.02
N LEU A 82 3.78 4.79 -8.86
CA LEU A 82 4.72 4.08 -7.99
C LEU A 82 4.14 2.76 -7.49
N LEU A 83 2.86 2.74 -7.11
CA LEU A 83 2.15 1.51 -6.74
C LEU A 83 2.12 0.47 -7.87
N PHE A 84 1.93 0.91 -9.13
CA PHE A 84 1.95 0.02 -10.28
C PHE A 84 3.32 -0.63 -10.48
N ASN A 85 4.40 0.14 -10.35
CA ASN A 85 5.76 -0.37 -10.46
C ASN A 85 6.07 -1.42 -9.36
N LEU A 86 5.65 -1.17 -8.12
CA LEU A 86 5.80 -2.14 -7.03
C LEU A 86 5.03 -3.44 -7.29
N LEU A 87 3.82 -3.33 -7.83
CA LEU A 87 3.00 -4.48 -8.20
C LEU A 87 3.63 -5.31 -9.32
N SER A 88 4.19 -4.65 -10.35
CA SER A 88 4.89 -5.36 -11.43
C SER A 88 6.14 -6.06 -10.93
N ASP A 89 6.93 -5.40 -10.07
CA ASP A 89 8.16 -5.98 -9.53
C ASP A 89 7.88 -7.23 -8.67
N ASP A 90 6.89 -7.17 -7.78
CA ASP A 90 6.50 -8.32 -6.96
C ASP A 90 5.88 -9.45 -7.81
N ALA A 91 5.15 -9.12 -8.89
CA ALA A 91 4.63 -10.12 -9.82
C ALA A 91 5.73 -10.83 -10.60
N ILE A 92 6.75 -10.10 -11.09
CA ILE A 92 7.89 -10.67 -11.82
C ILE A 92 8.69 -11.60 -10.90
N LYS A 93 8.96 -11.18 -9.66
CA LYS A 93 9.66 -12.02 -8.68
C LYS A 93 8.89 -13.31 -8.39
N GLY A 94 7.56 -13.22 -8.23
CA GLY A 94 6.70 -14.38 -8.03
C GLY A 94 6.74 -15.36 -9.21
N ALA A 95 6.66 -14.85 -10.44
CA ALA A 95 6.73 -15.66 -11.65
C ALA A 95 8.09 -16.39 -11.79
N LEU A 96 9.20 -15.71 -11.45
CA LEU A 96 10.54 -16.30 -11.52
C LEU A 96 10.71 -17.48 -10.55
N VAL A 97 10.19 -17.38 -9.34
CA VAL A 97 10.23 -18.47 -8.35
C VAL A 97 9.44 -19.69 -8.86
N VAL A 98 8.26 -19.48 -9.42
CA VAL A 98 7.42 -20.57 -9.97
C VAL A 98 8.10 -21.23 -11.16
N ALA A 99 8.68 -20.44 -12.07
CA ALA A 99 9.41 -20.97 -13.22
C ALA A 99 10.60 -21.84 -12.77
N MET A 100 11.42 -21.35 -11.84
CA MET A 100 12.53 -22.13 -11.30
C MET A 100 12.08 -23.43 -10.65
N ALA A 101 11.03 -23.40 -9.83
CA ALA A 101 10.47 -24.60 -9.21
C ALA A 101 9.97 -25.61 -10.25
N SER A 102 9.28 -25.15 -11.30
CA SER A 102 8.80 -26.03 -12.38
C SER A 102 9.93 -26.68 -13.17
N VAL A 103 11.02 -25.96 -13.44
CA VAL A 103 12.20 -26.49 -14.14
C VAL A 103 12.92 -27.54 -13.28
N CYS A 104 13.11 -27.28 -11.99
CA CYS A 104 13.68 -28.25 -11.05
C CYS A 104 12.82 -29.51 -10.95
N ALA A 105 11.51 -29.37 -10.80
CA ALA A 105 10.59 -30.52 -10.75
C ALA A 105 10.63 -31.35 -12.03
N PHE A 106 10.69 -30.69 -13.19
CA PHE A 106 10.80 -31.37 -14.48
C PHE A 106 12.13 -32.12 -14.64
N ALA A 107 13.25 -31.51 -14.22
CA ALA A 107 14.57 -32.15 -14.25
C ALA A 107 14.63 -33.38 -13.33
N LEU A 108 14.06 -33.28 -12.12
CA LEU A 108 13.97 -34.40 -11.18
C LEU A 108 13.12 -35.54 -11.75
N TYR A 109 11.95 -35.23 -12.33
CA TYR A 109 11.11 -36.21 -13.01
C TYR A 109 11.86 -36.94 -14.13
N LYS A 110 12.63 -36.20 -14.95
CA LYS A 110 13.45 -36.79 -16.01
C LYS A 110 14.60 -37.64 -15.47
N SER A 111 15.19 -37.29 -14.33
CA SER A 111 16.29 -38.06 -13.71
C SER A 111 15.84 -39.36 -13.03
N TRP A 112 14.56 -39.46 -12.68
CA TRP A 112 13.97 -40.62 -11.99
C TRP A 112 13.46 -41.71 -12.96
N ARG A 113 13.41 -41.40 -14.25
CA ARG A 113 12.91 -42.26 -15.32
C ARG A 113 14.08 -42.70 -16.21
#